data_AF-A0A2N5G0W7-F1
#
_entry.id   AF-A0A2N5G0W7-F1
#
_cell.length_a   1.000
_cell.length_b   1.000
_cell.length_c   1.000
_cell.angle_alpha   90.00
_cell.angle_beta   90.00
_cell.angle_gamma   90.00
#
_symmetry.space_group_name_H-M   'P 1'
#
loop_
_entity.id
_entity.type
_entity.pdbx_description
1 polymer ?
#
loop_
_entity_poly.entity_id
_entity_poly.type
_entity_poly.pdbx_seq_one_letter_code
_entity_poly.pdbx_strand_id
1 'polypeptide(L)'
;METIELGSFSLKIDLLVSLLSLLIVHLFFLFHLKNRQEFRKTFEDKLFTAVLIWFLIYKFGRLLFQPSLLWTNPLGLLYFNGGVKEAVLGLLGAALYFAGQCRKHGWAGREAVYLIIYALITFLCGFWLLSILYFFIK
;
A
#
# COMPACT_ATOMS: atom_id res chain seq x y z
N MET A 1 1.50 -20.14 9.02
CA MET A 1 1.50 -18.72 9.40
C MET A 1 0.76 -18.62 10.70
N GLU A 2 1.49 -18.31 11.76
CA GLU A 2 0.95 -18.41 13.12
C GLU A 2 -0.10 -17.33 13.38
N THR A 3 -1.19 -17.76 13.99
CA THR A 3 -2.30 -16.91 14.40
C THR A 3 -2.34 -16.91 15.91
N ILE A 4 -2.36 -15.73 16.50
CA ILE A 4 -2.72 -15.58 17.90
C ILE A 4 -4.25 -15.54 17.94
N GLU A 5 -4.85 -16.59 18.46
CA GLU A 5 -6.30 -16.64 18.66
C GLU A 5 -6.65 -15.99 19.99
N LEU A 6 -7.23 -14.78 19.92
CA LEU A 6 -7.86 -14.13 21.06
C LEU A 6 -9.37 -14.43 20.98
N GLY A 7 -9.77 -15.59 21.51
CA GLY A 7 -11.17 -16.04 21.43
C GLY A 7 -11.58 -16.29 19.97
N SER A 8 -12.60 -15.57 19.48
CA SER A 8 -13.07 -15.67 18.09
C SER A 8 -12.29 -14.81 17.09
N PHE A 9 -11.25 -14.10 17.54
CA PHE A 9 -10.44 -13.21 16.71
C PHE A 9 -9.06 -13.83 16.45
N SER A 10 -8.88 -14.42 15.27
CA SER A 10 -7.58 -14.95 14.83
C SER A 10 -6.73 -13.82 14.25
N LEU A 11 -5.82 -13.28 15.04
CA LEU A 11 -4.90 -12.23 14.61
C LEU A 11 -3.67 -12.87 13.95
N LYS A 12 -3.54 -12.71 12.63
CA LYS A 12 -2.35 -13.17 11.88
C LYS A 12 -1.16 -12.32 12.28
N ILE A 13 -0.07 -12.97 12.70
CA ILE A 13 1.16 -12.28 13.10
C ILE A 13 1.74 -11.48 11.93
N ASP A 14 1.58 -11.97 10.70
CA ASP A 14 1.98 -11.26 9.49
C ASP A 14 1.34 -9.87 9.35
N LEU A 15 0.07 -9.70 9.79
CA LEU A 15 -0.59 -8.39 9.79
C LEU A 15 0.06 -7.45 10.78
N LEU A 16 0.43 -7.96 11.95
CA LEU A 16 1.05 -7.18 13.02
C LEU A 16 2.47 -6.74 12.62
N VAL A 17 3.25 -7.65 12.03
CA VAL A 17 4.58 -7.35 11.46
C VAL A 17 4.48 -6.33 10.31
N SER A 18 3.47 -6.46 9.45
CA SER A 18 3.24 -5.50 8.36
C SER A 18 2.92 -4.10 8.86
N LEU A 19 2.07 -3.98 9.90
CA LEU A 19 1.75 -2.70 10.53
C LEU A 19 2.98 -2.05 11.17
N LEU A 20 3.79 -2.82 11.89
CA LEU A 20 5.04 -2.33 12.48
C LEU A 20 6.04 -1.88 11.40
N SER A 21 6.14 -2.60 10.29
CA SER A 21 6.99 -2.18 9.17
C SER A 21 6.52 -0.85 8.55
N LEU A 22 5.21 -0.64 8.45
CA LEU A 22 4.64 0.62 7.99
C LEU A 22 5.01 1.80 8.90
N LEU A 23 5.04 1.58 10.22
CA LEU A 23 5.49 2.59 11.20
C LEU A 23 6.97 2.95 11.00
N ILE A 24 7.83 1.97 10.71
CA ILE A 24 9.26 2.20 10.44
C ILE A 24 9.43 3.11 9.20
N VAL A 25 8.65 2.85 8.15
CA VAL A 25 8.65 3.69 6.94
C VAL A 25 8.20 5.11 7.26
N HIS A 26 7.15 5.29 8.06
CA HIS A 26 6.69 6.63 8.44
C HIS A 26 7.73 7.39 9.27
N LEU A 27 8.40 6.73 10.22
CA LEU A 27 9.51 7.30 10.97
C LEU A 27 10.65 7.71 10.03
N PHE A 28 10.98 6.87 9.04
CA PHE A 28 11.98 7.21 8.03
C PHE A 28 11.63 8.50 7.27
N PHE A 29 10.38 8.66 6.81
CA PHE A 29 9.92 9.89 6.16
C PHE A 29 10.00 11.11 7.09
N LEU A 30 9.69 10.94 8.37
CA LEU A 30 9.80 11.99 9.38
C LEU A 30 11.25 12.48 9.55
N PHE A 31 12.22 11.55 9.62
CA PHE A 31 13.64 11.89 9.76
C PHE A 31 14.24 12.45 8.46
N HIS A 32 13.97 11.81 7.31
CA HIS A 32 14.63 12.13 6.05
C HIS A 32 14.11 13.42 5.41
N LEU A 33 12.84 13.76 5.63
CA LEU A 33 12.22 14.99 5.10
C LEU A 33 11.85 16.00 6.20
N LYS A 34 12.56 15.95 7.34
CA LYS A 34 12.36 16.90 8.45
C LYS A 34 12.44 18.36 8.01
N ASN A 35 13.37 18.69 7.12
CA ASN A 35 13.58 20.06 6.60
C ASN A 35 12.58 20.49 5.51
N ARG A 36 11.76 19.58 4.98
CA ARG A 36 10.77 19.87 3.92
C ARG A 36 9.39 19.37 4.31
N GLN A 37 8.90 19.82 5.46
CA GLN A 37 7.65 19.33 6.07
C GLN A 37 6.43 19.47 5.15
N GLU A 38 6.29 20.60 4.44
CA GLU A 38 5.18 20.84 3.50
C GLU A 38 5.22 19.89 2.29
N PHE A 39 6.41 19.65 1.74
CA PHE A 39 6.61 18.65 0.69
C PHE A 39 6.27 17.25 1.21
N ARG A 40 6.74 16.88 2.42
CA ARG A 40 6.47 15.56 3.01
C ARG A 40 4.98 15.31 3.17
N LYS A 41 4.24 16.24 3.78
CA LYS A 41 2.79 16.10 3.98
C LYS A 41 2.06 15.93 2.65
N THR A 42 2.40 16.76 1.66
CA THR A 42 1.76 16.69 0.33
C THR A 42 2.12 15.39 -0.37
N PHE A 43 3.38 14.96 -0.29
CA PHE A 43 3.86 13.71 -0.87
C PHE A 43 3.18 12.49 -0.24
N GLU A 44 3.11 12.42 1.09
CA GLU A 44 2.42 11.34 1.82
C GLU A 44 0.93 11.30 1.46
N ASP A 45 0.25 12.44 1.40
CA ASP A 45 -1.16 12.53 0.99
C ASP A 45 -1.38 12.02 -0.45
N LYS A 46 -0.55 12.45 -1.41
CA LYS A 46 -0.66 12.01 -2.80
C LYS A 46 -0.27 10.54 -2.98
N LEU A 47 0.71 10.05 -2.22
CA LEU A 47 1.10 8.64 -2.23
C LEU A 47 -0.03 7.78 -1.65
N PHE A 48 -0.60 8.18 -0.51
CA PHE A 48 -1.75 7.50 0.09
C PHE A 48 -2.95 7.48 -0.87
N THR A 49 -3.23 8.61 -1.54
CA THR A 49 -4.27 8.68 -2.57
C THR A 49 -3.98 7.72 -3.73
N ALA A 50 -2.73 7.61 -4.19
CA ALA A 50 -2.34 6.67 -5.25
C ALA A 50 -2.54 5.21 -4.81
N VAL A 51 -2.18 4.87 -3.57
CA VAL A 51 -2.42 3.53 -2.99
C VAL A 51 -3.91 3.25 -2.85
N LEU A 52 -4.73 4.24 -2.47
CA LEU A 52 -6.18 4.10 -2.45
C LEU A 52 -6.75 3.86 -3.84
N ILE A 53 -6.29 4.59 -4.86
CA ILE A 53 -6.69 4.37 -6.25
C ILE A 53 -6.34 2.94 -6.68
N TRP A 54 -5.12 2.49 -6.40
CA TRP A 54 -4.70 1.10 -6.66
C TRP A 54 -5.64 0.10 -5.97
N PHE A 55 -5.90 0.29 -4.68
CA PHE A 55 -6.75 -0.60 -3.88
C PHE A 55 -8.19 -0.63 -4.39
N LEU A 56 -8.76 0.52 -4.74
CA LEU A 56 -10.11 0.61 -5.31
C LEU A 56 -10.18 -0.09 -6.66
N ILE A 57 -9.22 0.12 -7.56
CA ILE A 57 -9.19 -0.56 -8.85
C ILE A 57 -8.92 -2.06 -8.67
N TYR A 58 -8.10 -2.47 -7.71
CA TYR A 58 -7.90 -3.88 -7.42
C TYR A 58 -9.19 -4.53 -6.91
N LYS A 59 -9.88 -3.89 -5.95
CA LYS A 59 -11.08 -4.42 -5.31
C LYS A 59 -12.29 -4.42 -6.24
N PHE A 60 -12.48 -3.34 -6.99
CA PHE A 60 -13.63 -3.11 -7.85
C PHE A 60 -13.34 -3.33 -9.33
N GLY A 61 -12.10 -3.54 -9.75
CA GLY A 61 -11.73 -3.70 -11.16
C GLY A 61 -12.40 -4.90 -11.83
N ARG A 62 -12.76 -5.93 -11.06
CA ARG A 62 -13.55 -7.06 -11.58
C ARG A 62 -14.91 -6.63 -12.14
N LEU A 63 -15.47 -5.52 -11.66
CA LEU A 63 -16.68 -4.90 -12.23
C LEU A 63 -16.48 -4.44 -13.67
N LEU A 64 -15.29 -3.92 -13.98
CA LEU A 64 -14.96 -3.44 -15.32
C LEU A 64 -14.86 -4.58 -16.32
N PHE A 65 -14.45 -5.77 -15.87
CA PHE A 65 -14.26 -6.94 -16.72
C PHE A 65 -15.47 -7.88 -16.77
N GLN A 66 -16.28 -7.93 -15.71
CA GLN A 66 -17.46 -8.78 -15.61
C GLN A 66 -18.64 -7.98 -15.04
N PRO A 67 -19.22 -7.07 -15.84
CA PRO A 67 -20.31 -6.20 -15.38
C PRO A 67 -21.59 -6.98 -15.06
N SER A 68 -21.76 -8.19 -15.60
CA SER A 68 -22.91 -9.06 -15.29
C SER A 68 -23.03 -9.39 -13.81
N LEU A 69 -21.91 -9.41 -13.06
CA LEU A 69 -21.91 -9.69 -11.61
C LEU A 69 -22.68 -8.67 -10.78
N LEU A 70 -22.80 -7.41 -11.23
CA LEU A 70 -23.58 -6.39 -10.55
C LEU A 70 -25.08 -6.72 -10.53
N TRP A 71 -25.57 -7.40 -11.57
CA TRP A 71 -26.99 -7.76 -11.70
C TRP A 71 -27.29 -9.12 -11.08
N THR A 72 -26.33 -10.06 -11.11
CA THR A 72 -26.56 -11.42 -10.60
C THR A 72 -26.25 -11.56 -9.11
N ASN A 73 -25.25 -10.85 -8.57
CA ASN A 73 -24.85 -11.04 -7.17
C ASN A 73 -24.18 -9.78 -6.57
N PRO A 74 -24.95 -8.72 -6.27
CA PRO A 74 -24.41 -7.44 -5.81
C PRO A 74 -23.70 -7.52 -4.45
N LEU A 75 -24.13 -8.42 -3.55
CA LEU A 75 -23.46 -8.64 -2.26
C LEU A 75 -22.15 -9.41 -2.41
N GLY A 76 -22.03 -10.27 -3.43
CA GLY A 76 -20.80 -11.01 -3.73
C GLY A 76 -19.60 -10.11 -4.02
N LEU A 77 -19.83 -8.86 -4.48
CA LEU A 77 -18.78 -7.87 -4.75
C LEU A 77 -17.88 -7.56 -3.56
N LEU A 78 -18.44 -7.57 -2.35
CA LEU A 78 -17.65 -7.33 -1.14
C LEU A 78 -16.68 -8.49 -0.85
N TYR A 79 -17.06 -9.70 -1.26
CA TYR A 79 -16.30 -10.94 -1.04
C TYR A 79 -15.30 -11.24 -2.15
N PHE A 80 -15.50 -10.71 -3.36
CA PHE A 80 -14.54 -10.90 -4.43
C PHE A 80 -13.22 -10.18 -4.14
N ASN A 81 -12.13 -10.90 -4.39
CA ASN A 81 -10.78 -10.37 -4.36
C ASN A 81 -10.33 -10.14 -5.81
N GLY A 82 -9.67 -9.01 -6.07
CA GLY A 82 -9.10 -8.70 -7.38
C GLY A 82 -8.14 -9.81 -7.83
N GLY A 83 -8.09 -10.06 -9.13
CA GLY A 83 -7.06 -10.91 -9.71
C GLY A 83 -5.79 -10.13 -10.04
N VAL A 84 -4.84 -10.82 -10.65
CA VAL A 84 -3.58 -10.23 -11.12
C VAL A 84 -3.83 -9.14 -12.17
N LYS A 85 -4.84 -9.30 -13.04
CA LYS A 85 -5.16 -8.33 -14.10
C LYS A 85 -5.63 -7.00 -13.52
N GLU A 86 -6.50 -7.06 -12.53
CA GLU A 86 -7.04 -5.90 -11.81
C GLU A 86 -5.94 -5.22 -11.00
N ALA A 87 -5.03 -5.99 -10.39
CA ALA A 87 -3.87 -5.45 -9.68
C ALA A 87 -2.93 -4.65 -10.60
N VAL A 88 -2.65 -5.16 -11.81
CA VAL A 88 -1.81 -4.48 -12.81
C VAL A 88 -2.50 -3.20 -13.31
N LEU A 89 -3.81 -3.24 -13.58
CA LEU A 89 -4.56 -2.05 -13.95
C LEU A 89 -4.57 -0.99 -12.85
N GLY A 90 -4.77 -1.41 -11.60
CA GLY A 90 -4.69 -0.52 -10.45
C GLY A 90 -3.32 0.14 -10.36
N LEU A 91 -2.25 -0.63 -10.67
CA LEU A 91 -0.88 -0.13 -10.60
C LEU A 91 -0.63 0.93 -11.68
N LEU A 92 -1.11 0.68 -12.90
CA LEU A 92 -1.05 1.65 -13.99
C LEU A 92 -1.85 2.91 -13.65
N GLY A 93 -3.06 2.78 -13.11
CA GLY A 93 -3.89 3.93 -12.69
C GLY A 93 -3.23 4.77 -11.60
N ALA A 94 -2.69 4.12 -10.56
CA ALA A 94 -1.97 4.79 -9.49
C ALA A 94 -0.68 5.48 -9.99
N ALA A 95 0.08 4.82 -10.88
CA ALA A 95 1.29 5.38 -11.46
C ALA A 95 0.99 6.61 -12.33
N LEU A 96 -0.06 6.57 -13.15
CA LEU A 96 -0.50 7.70 -13.97
C LEU A 96 -0.95 8.88 -13.12
N TYR A 97 -1.76 8.63 -12.08
CA TYR A 97 -2.18 9.66 -11.14
C TYR A 97 -0.98 10.32 -10.46
N PHE A 98 -0.06 9.51 -9.93
CA PHE A 98 1.09 10.00 -9.20
C PHE A 98 2.08 10.76 -10.09
N ALA A 99 2.32 10.28 -11.32
CA ALA A 99 3.11 10.99 -12.32
C ALA A 99 2.48 12.35 -12.69
N GLY A 100 1.15 12.39 -12.83
CA GLY A 100 0.40 13.64 -13.01
C GLY A 100 0.60 14.61 -11.84
N GLN A 101 0.58 14.13 -10.59
CA GLN A 101 0.81 14.96 -9.42
C GLN A 101 2.25 15.48 -9.32
N CYS A 102 3.24 14.66 -9.68
CA CYS A 102 4.64 15.10 -9.74
C CYS A 102 4.81 16.28 -10.71
N ARG A 103 4.16 16.21 -11.88
CA ARG A 103 4.17 17.32 -12.86
C ARG A 103 3.46 18.57 -12.34
N LYS A 104 2.31 18.41 -11.66
CA LYS A 104 1.54 19.54 -11.11
C LYS A 104 2.28 20.30 -10.00
N HIS A 105 3.04 19.59 -9.17
CA HIS A 105 3.73 20.18 -8.02
C HIS A 105 5.21 20.52 -8.31
N GLY A 106 5.66 20.34 -9.57
CA GLY A 106 7.03 20.65 -9.97
C GLY A 106 8.09 19.78 -9.30
N TRP A 107 7.71 18.61 -8.78
CA TRP A 107 8.65 17.70 -8.13
C TRP A 107 9.58 17.10 -9.17
N ALA A 108 10.88 17.05 -8.87
CA ALA A 108 11.80 16.29 -9.70
C ALA A 108 11.34 14.83 -9.68
N GLY A 109 10.81 14.34 -10.81
CA GLY A 109 10.27 12.98 -10.89
C GLY A 109 11.27 11.91 -10.42
N ARG A 110 12.57 12.17 -10.61
CA ARG A 110 13.66 11.37 -10.07
C ARG A 110 13.65 11.30 -8.54
N GLU A 111 13.50 12.43 -7.84
CA GLU A 111 13.40 12.46 -6.37
C GLU A 111 12.17 11.68 -5.89
N ALA A 112 11.02 11.85 -6.54
CA ALA A 112 9.79 11.15 -6.18
C ALA A 112 9.92 9.62 -6.34
N VAL A 113 10.53 9.17 -7.45
CA VAL A 113 10.82 7.76 -7.69
C VAL A 113 11.82 7.22 -6.67
N TYR A 114 12.88 7.96 -6.35
CA TYR A 114 13.84 7.56 -5.32
C TYR A 114 13.16 7.40 -3.96
N LEU A 115 12.31 8.34 -3.55
CA LEU A 115 11.57 8.24 -2.28
C LEU A 115 10.65 7.02 -2.23
N ILE A 116 9.97 6.68 -3.33
CA ILE A 116 9.13 5.47 -3.41
C ILE A 116 10.00 4.21 -3.30
N ILE A 117 11.11 4.14 -4.03
CA ILE A 117 12.00 2.98 -3.99
C ILE A 117 12.60 2.80 -2.60
N TYR A 118 13.09 3.88 -1.98
CA TYR A 118 13.62 3.84 -0.63
C TYR A 118 12.56 3.43 0.38
N ALA A 119 11.32 3.94 0.29
CA ALA A 119 10.22 3.52 1.14
C ALA A 119 9.93 2.02 1.00
N LEU A 120 9.95 1.50 -0.23
CA LEU A 120 9.71 0.08 -0.52
C LEU A 120 10.83 -0.81 0.06
N ILE A 121 12.09 -0.38 -0.08
CA ILE A 121 13.24 -1.08 0.48
C ILE A 121 13.18 -1.04 2.02
N THR A 122 12.91 0.11 2.63
CA THR A 122 12.77 0.24 4.08
C THR A 122 11.64 -0.64 4.62
N PHE A 123 10.51 -0.71 3.90
CA PHE A 123 9.40 -1.59 4.24
C PHE A 123 9.80 -3.07 4.17
N LEU A 124 10.49 -3.49 3.10
CA LEU A 124 10.92 -4.88 2.93
C LEU A 124 11.96 -5.26 4.00
N CYS A 125 12.95 -4.40 4.25
CA CYS A 125 13.94 -4.61 5.30
C CYS A 125 13.29 -4.67 6.69
N GLY A 126 12.37 -3.75 7.00
CA GLY A 126 11.66 -3.73 8.28
C GLY A 126 10.82 -4.99 8.47
N PHE A 127 10.09 -5.41 7.43
CA PHE A 127 9.30 -6.64 7.45
C PHE A 127 10.17 -7.88 7.69
N TRP A 128 11.27 -8.03 6.94
CA TRP A 128 12.19 -9.16 7.09
C TRP A 128 12.88 -9.18 8.46
N LEU A 129 13.36 -8.03 8.94
CA LEU A 129 14.00 -7.93 10.25
C LEU A 129 13.05 -8.31 11.38
N LEU A 130 11.83 -7.79 11.37
CA LEU A 130 10.80 -8.12 12.37
C LEU A 130 10.38 -9.59 12.27
N SER A 131 10.28 -10.14 11.06
CA SER A 131 9.98 -11.55 10.85
C SER A 131 11.06 -12.48 11.40
N ILE A 132 12.35 -12.13 11.21
CA ILE A 132 13.48 -12.89 11.76
C ILE A 132 13.52 -12.77 13.28
N LEU A 133 13.31 -11.56 13.82
CA LEU A 133 13.30 -11.33 15.26
C LEU A 133 12.17 -12.09 15.95
N TYR A 134 10.98 -12.14 15.33
CA TYR A 134 9.88 -12.96 15.82
C TYR A 134 10.22 -14.46 15.81
N PHE A 135 10.84 -14.94 14.73
CA PHE A 135 11.28 -16.34 14.62
C PHE A 135 12.31 -16.72 15.69
N PHE A 136 13.16 -15.79 16.13
CA PHE A 136 14.22 -16.05 17.10
C PHE A 136 13.76 -15.95 18.57
N ILE A 137 12.70 -15.18 18.84
CA ILE A 137 12.10 -15.04 20.19
C ILE A 137 11.22 -16.24 20.54
N LYS A 138 10.75 -16.98 19.54
CA LYS A 138 9.94 -18.18 19.68
C LYS A 138 10.81 -19.44 19.77
#